data_AF-A0A9J6ZJU0-F1
#
_entry.id   AF-A0A9J6ZJU0-F1
#
_cell.length_a   1.000
_cell.length_b   1.000
_cell.length_c   1.000
_cell.angle_alpha   90.00
_cell.angle_beta   90.00
_cell.angle_gamma   90.00
#
_symmetry.space_group_name_H-M   'P 1'
#
loop_
_entity.id
_entity.type
_entity.pdbx_description
1 polymer ?
#
loop_
_entity_poly.entity_id
_entity_poly.type
_entity_poly.pdbx_seq_one_letter_code
_entity_poly.pdbx_strand_id
1 'polypeptide(L)'
;MSSSKSKQKRYSDKLKKQNNISNRTTNLSIPHNSNRSTGSSNANTIAIIGGWVEAIGNIVAAIGDTPVKNISENIKTDLRLVGNVLQAVGSALSADNELIFMDIVGDILQSAGNVTVVLGILDENEQSSQRLETIGNELQLLGAGVSINTQENLTISQSLDNVGNVVQVIGNGLQVYANPDTEEGVLVNAIGSWTQAVGTVISALAADYND
;
A
#
# COMPACT_ATOMS: atom_id res chain seq x y z
N MET A 1 -28.73 7.98 -62.62
CA MET A 1 -27.25 7.95 -62.59
C MET A 1 -26.56 8.93 -61.61
N SER A 2 -27.28 9.76 -60.83
CA SER A 2 -26.68 10.75 -59.91
C SER A 2 -26.31 10.20 -58.51
N SER A 3 -27.00 9.16 -58.03
CA SER A 3 -26.82 8.62 -56.66
C SER A 3 -25.56 7.76 -56.45
N SER A 4 -24.99 7.19 -57.52
CA SER A 4 -23.76 6.38 -57.43
C SER A 4 -22.50 7.24 -57.27
N LYS A 5 -22.43 8.39 -57.96
CA LYS A 5 -21.30 9.32 -57.89
C LYS A 5 -21.17 10.00 -56.51
N SER A 6 -22.28 10.25 -55.82
CA SER A 6 -22.27 10.85 -54.48
C SER A 6 -21.79 9.87 -53.40
N LYS A 7 -22.09 8.57 -53.55
CA LYS A 7 -21.59 7.52 -52.65
C LYS A 7 -20.09 7.28 -52.82
N GLN A 8 -19.60 7.24 -54.05
CA GLN A 8 -18.15 7.11 -54.32
C GLN A 8 -17.35 8.29 -53.78
N LYS A 9 -17.85 9.53 -53.94
CA LYS A 9 -17.20 10.73 -53.39
C LYS A 9 -17.13 10.71 -51.85
N ARG A 10 -18.22 10.30 -51.19
CA ARG A 10 -18.22 10.14 -49.71
C ARG A 10 -17.26 9.05 -49.22
N TYR A 11 -17.05 7.99 -50.01
CA TYR A 11 -16.14 6.91 -49.64
C TYR A 11 -14.67 7.32 -49.80
N SER A 12 -14.33 8.02 -50.89
CA SER A 12 -12.98 8.53 -51.10
C SER A 12 -12.60 9.64 -50.11
N ASP A 13 -13.54 10.48 -49.69
CA ASP A 13 -13.32 11.49 -48.66
C ASP A 13 -13.07 10.85 -47.27
N LYS A 14 -13.76 9.74 -46.95
CA LYS A 14 -13.50 8.96 -45.73
C LYS A 14 -12.11 8.32 -45.73
N LEU A 15 -11.68 7.73 -46.85
CA LEU A 15 -10.35 7.14 -46.98
C LEU A 15 -9.22 8.17 -46.88
N LYS A 16 -9.40 9.37 -47.47
CA LYS A 16 -8.44 10.47 -47.31
C LYS A 16 -8.34 10.96 -45.86
N LYS A 17 -9.47 11.02 -45.14
CA LYS A 17 -9.49 11.40 -43.72
C LYS A 17 -8.80 10.34 -42.86
N GLN A 18 -8.98 9.06 -43.17
CA GLN A 18 -8.36 7.95 -42.44
C GLN A 18 -6.84 7.88 -42.70
N ASN A 19 -6.39 8.10 -43.93
CA ASN A 19 -4.96 8.20 -44.25
C ASN A 19 -4.30 9.44 -43.63
N ASN A 20 -5.00 10.58 -43.54
CA ASN A 20 -4.48 11.74 -42.82
C ASN A 20 -4.40 11.53 -41.30
N ILE A 21 -5.26 10.70 -40.71
CA ILE A 21 -5.18 10.33 -39.30
C ILE A 21 -4.02 9.34 -39.07
N SER A 22 -3.84 8.36 -39.96
CA SER A 22 -2.74 7.40 -39.90
C SER A 22 -1.35 8.04 -40.13
N ASN A 23 -1.28 9.08 -40.98
CA ASN A 23 -0.07 9.88 -41.17
C ASN A 23 0.20 10.85 -40.01
N ARG A 24 -0.81 11.15 -39.18
CA ARG A 24 -0.65 11.92 -37.94
C ARG A 24 -0.11 11.06 -36.79
N THR A 25 -0.39 9.76 -36.80
CA THR A 25 0.11 8.80 -35.79
C THR A 25 1.51 8.27 -36.08
N THR A 26 2.01 8.37 -37.31
CA THR A 26 3.36 7.93 -37.70
C THR A 26 4.44 9.00 -37.54
N ASN A 27 4.06 10.24 -37.25
CA ASN A 27 4.99 11.35 -36.95
C ASN A 27 4.99 11.76 -35.47
N LEU A 28 4.48 10.91 -34.57
CA LEU A 28 4.90 10.93 -33.18
C LEU A 28 6.16 10.06 -33.05
N SER A 29 7.27 10.59 -33.54
CA SER A 29 8.57 10.20 -33.00
C SER A 29 8.57 10.62 -31.53
N ILE A 30 8.17 9.68 -30.67
CA ILE A 30 8.40 9.76 -29.24
C ILE A 30 9.91 9.99 -29.10
N PRO A 31 10.36 11.11 -28.51
CA PRO A 31 11.77 11.29 -28.26
C PRO A 31 12.23 10.09 -27.43
N HIS A 32 13.20 9.34 -27.95
CA HIS A 32 13.84 8.26 -27.22
C HIS A 32 14.60 8.92 -26.05
N ASN A 33 13.88 9.10 -24.94
CA ASN A 33 14.41 9.66 -23.73
C ASN A 33 15.24 8.58 -23.04
N SER A 34 16.56 8.71 -23.13
CA SER A 34 17.53 7.88 -22.43
C SER A 34 17.40 7.93 -20.91
N ASN A 35 16.52 8.76 -20.35
CA ASN A 35 16.22 8.82 -18.91
C ASN A 35 15.15 7.81 -18.43
N ARG A 36 14.64 6.91 -19.30
CA ARG A 36 13.64 5.92 -18.86
C ARG A 36 14.25 4.87 -17.91
N SER A 37 15.54 4.57 -18.03
CA SER A 37 16.26 3.69 -17.09
C SER A 37 16.45 4.34 -15.72
N THR A 38 16.76 5.64 -15.68
CA THR A 38 16.89 6.39 -14.42
C THR A 38 15.54 6.57 -13.71
N GLY A 39 14.44 6.74 -14.46
CA GLY A 39 13.10 6.85 -13.88
C GLY A 39 12.60 5.56 -13.24
N SER A 40 12.86 4.40 -13.87
CA SER A 40 12.46 3.09 -13.33
C SER A 40 13.30 2.69 -12.11
N SER A 41 14.61 2.97 -12.12
CA SER A 41 15.49 2.72 -10.98
C SER A 41 15.10 3.56 -9.77
N ASN A 42 14.77 4.85 -9.98
CA ASN A 42 14.32 5.72 -8.90
C ASN A 42 12.96 5.26 -8.31
N ALA A 43 12.04 4.76 -9.13
CA ALA A 43 10.76 4.24 -8.65
C ALA A 43 10.95 3.01 -7.75
N ASN A 44 11.77 2.03 -8.17
CA ASN A 44 12.13 0.88 -7.34
C ASN A 44 12.75 1.30 -6.01
N THR A 45 13.69 2.24 -6.03
CA THR A 45 14.31 2.75 -4.80
C THR A 45 13.30 3.42 -3.87
N ILE A 46 12.31 4.16 -4.40
CA ILE A 46 11.28 4.79 -3.56
C ILE A 46 10.36 3.73 -2.94
N ALA A 47 9.99 2.68 -3.68
CA ALA A 47 9.18 1.58 -3.13
C ALA A 47 9.93 0.85 -2.00
N ILE A 48 11.23 0.56 -2.17
CA ILE A 48 12.07 -0.03 -1.12
C ILE A 48 12.13 0.88 0.11
N ILE A 49 12.32 2.19 -0.07
CA ILE A 49 12.26 3.16 1.03
C ILE A 49 10.89 3.15 1.70
N GLY A 50 9.81 3.08 0.94
CA GLY A 50 8.43 2.98 1.43
C GLY A 50 8.25 1.80 2.37
N GLY A 51 8.61 0.59 1.92
CA GLY A 51 8.54 -0.63 2.74
C GLY A 51 9.37 -0.55 4.03
N TRP A 52 10.57 0.02 3.98
CA TRP A 52 11.39 0.20 5.20
C TRP A 52 10.83 1.26 6.15
N VAL A 53 10.27 2.36 5.62
CA VAL A 53 9.60 3.39 6.44
C VAL A 53 8.38 2.79 7.15
N GLU A 54 7.60 1.97 6.45
CA GLU A 54 6.47 1.24 7.03
C GLU A 54 6.91 0.26 8.12
N ALA A 55 7.95 -0.54 7.86
CA ALA A 55 8.49 -1.49 8.83
C ALA A 55 8.98 -0.78 10.11
N ILE A 56 9.67 0.35 9.98
CA ILE A 56 10.09 1.17 11.13
C ILE A 56 8.86 1.70 11.87
N GLY A 57 7.86 2.20 11.15
CA GLY A 57 6.62 2.68 11.75
C GLY A 57 5.90 1.60 12.56
N ASN A 58 5.85 0.37 12.06
CA ASN A 58 5.28 -0.78 12.77
C ASN A 58 6.05 -1.11 14.05
N ILE A 59 7.39 -1.12 14.00
CA ILE A 59 8.22 -1.35 15.20
C ILE A 59 7.97 -0.26 16.25
N VAL A 60 7.92 1.01 15.84
CA VAL A 60 7.67 2.14 16.73
C VAL A 60 6.27 2.05 17.37
N ALA A 61 5.24 1.73 16.58
CA ALA A 61 3.89 1.52 17.09
C ALA A 61 3.83 0.35 18.08
N ALA A 62 4.46 -0.79 17.76
CA ALA A 62 4.51 -1.97 18.62
C ALA A 62 5.20 -1.71 19.96
N ILE A 63 6.24 -0.87 19.99
CA ILE A 63 6.85 -0.40 21.25
C ILE A 63 5.82 0.40 22.06
N GLY A 64 5.06 1.28 21.42
CA GLY A 64 3.98 2.05 22.06
C GLY A 64 2.84 1.16 22.59
N ASP A 65 2.48 0.09 21.88
CA ASP A 65 1.45 -0.87 22.30
C ASP A 65 1.91 -1.79 23.44
N THR A 66 3.21 -1.88 23.71
CA THR A 66 3.74 -2.82 24.70
C THR A 66 3.39 -2.36 26.13
N PRO A 67 2.70 -3.17 26.95
CA PRO A 67 2.24 -2.80 28.30
C PRO A 67 3.37 -2.88 29.34
N VAL A 68 4.42 -2.07 29.18
CA VAL A 68 5.51 -1.92 30.17
C VAL A 68 5.23 -0.79 31.16
N LYS A 69 5.53 -1.02 32.44
CA LYS A 69 5.29 -0.06 33.54
C LYS A 69 6.26 1.12 33.55
N ASN A 70 7.39 1.01 32.87
CA ASN A 70 8.48 1.99 32.90
C ASN A 70 8.36 3.07 31.80
N ILE A 71 7.36 3.00 30.94
CA ILE A 71 7.07 3.99 29.90
C ILE A 71 5.70 4.60 30.24
N SER A 72 5.63 5.94 30.27
CA SER A 72 4.37 6.63 30.56
C SER A 72 3.36 6.47 29.42
N GLU A 73 2.07 6.55 29.75
CA GLU A 73 1.01 6.44 28.75
C GLU A 73 1.12 7.50 27.66
N ASN A 74 1.50 8.75 27.99
CA ASN A 74 1.73 9.78 26.98
C ASN A 74 2.82 9.38 25.97
N ILE A 75 3.93 8.79 26.43
CA ILE A 75 5.00 8.34 25.53
C ILE A 75 4.51 7.17 24.68
N LYS A 76 3.73 6.25 25.24
CA LYS A 76 3.12 5.15 24.48
C LYS A 76 2.20 5.67 23.38
N THR A 77 1.31 6.60 23.72
CA THR A 77 0.41 7.28 22.76
C THR A 77 1.21 7.99 21.68
N ASP A 78 2.27 8.74 22.02
CA ASP A 78 3.13 9.42 21.05
C ASP A 78 3.84 8.44 20.12
N LEU A 79 4.34 7.31 20.64
CA LEU A 79 4.96 6.26 19.84
C LEU A 79 3.96 5.59 18.91
N ARG A 80 2.75 5.27 19.38
CA ARG A 80 1.67 4.76 18.54
C ARG A 80 1.32 5.74 17.43
N LEU A 81 1.18 7.02 17.76
CA LEU A 81 0.89 8.09 16.79
C LEU A 81 1.98 8.19 15.72
N VAL A 82 3.24 8.34 16.12
CA VAL A 82 4.38 8.45 15.20
C VAL A 82 4.51 7.18 14.36
N GLY A 83 4.36 6.02 14.98
CA GLY A 83 4.44 4.72 14.29
C GLY A 83 3.40 4.59 13.19
N ASN A 84 2.13 4.87 13.49
CA ASN A 84 1.05 4.80 12.48
C ASN A 84 1.20 5.88 11.38
N VAL A 85 1.72 7.07 11.70
CA VAL A 85 2.03 8.08 10.67
C VAL A 85 3.12 7.60 9.72
N LEU A 86 4.20 7.01 10.26
CA LEU A 86 5.28 6.46 9.43
C LEU A 86 4.77 5.32 8.54
N GLN A 87 3.92 4.43 9.08
CA GLN A 87 3.27 3.38 8.28
C GLN A 87 2.43 3.97 7.15
N ALA A 88 1.55 4.92 7.45
CA ALA A 88 0.71 5.56 6.44
C ALA A 88 1.53 6.17 5.29
N VAL A 89 2.66 6.81 5.61
CA VAL A 89 3.57 7.39 4.62
C VAL A 89 4.32 6.31 3.86
N GLY A 90 4.81 5.28 4.54
CA GLY A 90 5.52 4.15 3.94
C GLY A 90 4.67 3.44 2.90
N SER A 91 3.47 2.99 3.25
CA SER A 91 2.57 2.32 2.30
C SER A 91 2.16 3.26 1.16
N ALA A 92 1.97 4.56 1.41
CA ALA A 92 1.67 5.51 0.33
C ALA A 92 2.84 5.67 -0.67
N LEU A 93 4.09 5.66 -0.19
CA LEU A 93 5.28 5.71 -1.05
C LEU A 93 5.42 4.43 -1.88
N SER A 94 5.16 3.26 -1.28
CA SER A 94 5.13 1.97 -1.98
C SER A 94 4.06 1.99 -3.09
N ALA A 95 2.83 2.39 -2.77
CA ALA A 95 1.71 2.43 -3.72
C ALA A 95 1.96 3.30 -4.96
N ASP A 96 2.61 4.46 -4.80
CA ASP A 96 2.89 5.39 -5.91
C ASP A 96 3.95 4.84 -6.88
N ASN A 97 4.74 3.85 -6.45
CA ASN A 97 5.88 3.32 -7.19
C ASN A 97 5.78 1.82 -7.51
N GLU A 98 4.68 1.18 -7.13
CA GLU A 98 4.37 -0.22 -7.39
C GLU A 98 3.74 -0.41 -8.78
N LEU A 99 3.96 -1.58 -9.40
CA LEU A 99 3.45 -1.96 -10.71
C LEU A 99 2.37 -3.05 -10.63
N ILE A 100 2.34 -3.82 -9.54
CA ILE A 100 1.34 -4.87 -9.30
C ILE A 100 0.07 -4.23 -8.75
N PHE A 101 -1.01 -4.27 -9.53
CA PHE A 101 -2.27 -3.59 -9.19
C PHE A 101 -2.83 -3.98 -7.82
N MET A 102 -2.75 -5.26 -7.44
CA MET A 102 -3.26 -5.70 -6.13
C MET A 102 -2.44 -5.12 -4.98
N ASP A 103 -1.14 -5.01 -5.14
CA ASP A 103 -0.23 -4.45 -4.14
C ASP A 103 -0.47 -2.94 -4.01
N ILE A 104 -0.67 -2.22 -5.12
CA ILE A 104 -1.09 -0.80 -5.10
C ILE A 104 -2.39 -0.61 -4.30
N VAL A 105 -3.40 -1.44 -4.54
CA VAL A 105 -4.68 -1.35 -3.81
C VAL A 105 -4.49 -1.68 -2.34
N GLY A 106 -3.70 -2.72 -2.05
CA GLY A 106 -3.39 -3.13 -0.69
C GLY A 106 -2.72 -2.01 0.09
N ASP A 107 -1.67 -1.42 -0.47
CA ASP A 107 -0.91 -0.32 0.15
C ASP A 107 -1.75 0.95 0.36
N ILE A 108 -2.66 1.27 -0.56
CA ILE A 108 -3.61 2.37 -0.36
C ILE A 108 -4.56 2.07 0.82
N LEU A 109 -5.06 0.84 0.94
CA LEU A 109 -5.91 0.43 2.05
C LEU A 109 -5.14 0.43 3.38
N GLN A 110 -3.88 -0.02 3.39
CA GLN A 110 -3.00 0.04 4.56
C GLN A 110 -2.72 1.49 4.97
N SER A 111 -2.42 2.37 4.01
CA SER A 111 -2.21 3.79 4.27
C SER A 111 -3.46 4.46 4.85
N ALA A 112 -4.62 4.23 4.23
CA ALA A 112 -5.89 4.76 4.72
C ALA A 112 -6.26 4.21 6.10
N GLY A 113 -5.99 2.92 6.34
CA GLY A 113 -6.18 2.29 7.63
C GLY A 113 -5.34 2.93 8.72
N ASN A 114 -4.04 3.11 8.47
CA ASN A 114 -3.13 3.79 9.40
C ASN A 114 -3.56 5.24 9.68
N VAL A 115 -3.99 6.01 8.67
CA VAL A 115 -4.56 7.35 8.89
C VAL A 115 -5.80 7.27 9.79
N THR A 116 -6.64 6.26 9.61
CA THR A 116 -7.85 6.08 10.44
C THR A 116 -7.48 5.74 11.89
N VAL A 117 -6.46 4.92 12.12
CA VAL A 117 -5.91 4.67 13.47
C VAL A 117 -5.38 5.96 14.09
N VAL A 118 -4.64 6.78 13.34
CA VAL A 118 -4.17 8.10 13.81
C VAL A 118 -5.34 9.00 14.23
N LEU A 119 -6.43 9.02 13.46
CA LEU A 119 -7.63 9.76 13.84
C LEU A 119 -8.24 9.21 15.13
N GLY A 120 -8.24 7.89 15.34
CA GLY A 120 -8.69 7.26 16.58
C GLY A 120 -7.83 7.66 17.79
N ILE A 121 -6.50 7.65 17.65
CA ILE A 121 -5.57 8.06 18.71
C ILE A 121 -5.77 9.52 19.13
N LEU A 122 -6.12 10.39 18.18
CA LEU A 122 -6.31 11.83 18.42
C LEU A 122 -7.75 12.19 18.86
N ASP A 123 -8.68 11.23 18.83
CA ASP A 123 -10.07 11.47 19.23
C ASP A 123 -10.20 11.43 20.75
N GLU A 124 -10.73 12.51 21.34
CA GLU A 124 -10.97 12.60 22.78
C GLU A 124 -12.16 11.74 23.25
N ASN A 125 -13.03 11.31 22.33
CA ASN A 125 -14.15 10.44 22.65
C ASN A 125 -13.70 8.98 22.62
N GLU A 126 -13.61 8.35 23.79
CA GLU A 126 -13.13 6.96 23.96
C GLU A 126 -13.85 5.94 23.05
N GLN A 127 -15.18 6.00 22.95
CA GLN A 127 -15.93 5.07 22.11
C GLN A 127 -15.62 5.27 20.60
N SER A 128 -15.50 6.53 20.17
CA SER A 128 -15.14 6.87 18.79
C SER A 128 -13.69 6.50 18.49
N SER A 129 -12.78 6.81 19.41
CA SER A 129 -11.36 6.45 19.37
C SER A 129 -11.17 4.95 19.14
N GLN A 130 -11.71 4.12 20.03
CA GLN A 130 -11.65 2.65 19.89
C GLN A 130 -12.23 2.17 18.55
N ARG A 131 -13.37 2.73 18.13
CA ARG A 131 -14.02 2.34 16.87
C ARG A 131 -13.19 2.71 15.64
N LEU A 132 -12.57 3.90 15.63
CA LEU A 132 -11.71 4.34 14.54
C LEU A 132 -10.44 3.49 14.47
N GLU A 133 -9.84 3.15 15.60
CA GLU A 133 -8.70 2.25 15.64
C GLU A 133 -9.05 0.86 15.07
N THR A 134 -10.20 0.29 15.47
CA THR A 134 -10.67 -1.00 14.90
C THR A 134 -10.89 -0.91 13.40
N ILE A 135 -11.59 0.13 12.90
CA ILE A 135 -11.83 0.32 11.46
C ILE A 135 -10.50 0.47 10.71
N GLY A 136 -9.55 1.22 11.28
CA GLY A 136 -8.22 1.37 10.72
C GLY A 136 -7.49 0.05 10.59
N ASN A 137 -7.50 -0.78 11.63
CA ASN A 137 -6.91 -2.12 11.63
C ASN A 137 -7.62 -3.08 10.67
N GLU A 138 -8.95 -2.98 10.51
CA GLU A 138 -9.70 -3.73 9.50
C GLU A 138 -9.29 -3.36 8.07
N LEU A 139 -9.10 -2.07 7.78
CA LEU A 139 -8.62 -1.61 6.48
C LEU A 139 -7.21 -2.12 6.18
N GLN A 140 -6.30 -2.07 7.18
CA GLN A 140 -4.95 -2.63 7.05
C GLN A 140 -4.98 -4.14 6.82
N LEU A 141 -5.81 -4.88 7.56
CA LEU A 141 -6.03 -6.31 7.35
C LEU A 141 -6.46 -6.62 5.92
N LEU A 142 -7.44 -5.88 5.40
CA LEU A 142 -7.91 -6.04 4.03
C LEU A 142 -6.84 -5.66 3.02
N GLY A 143 -6.07 -4.61 3.29
CA GLY A 143 -4.96 -4.18 2.45
C GLY A 143 -3.91 -5.27 2.29
N ALA A 144 -3.35 -5.75 3.40
CA ALA A 144 -2.39 -6.86 3.39
C ALA A 144 -2.98 -8.14 2.76
N GLY A 145 -4.27 -8.42 2.99
CA GLY A 145 -4.94 -9.59 2.41
C GLY A 145 -5.09 -9.52 0.89
N VAL A 146 -5.37 -8.34 0.33
CA VAL A 146 -5.51 -8.14 -1.13
C VAL A 146 -4.15 -8.23 -1.83
N SER A 147 -3.06 -7.82 -1.19
CA SER A 147 -1.69 -7.94 -1.71
C SER A 147 -1.17 -9.39 -1.75
N ILE A 148 -1.90 -10.37 -1.21
CA ILE A 148 -1.48 -11.79 -1.31
C ILE A 148 -1.67 -12.28 -2.75
N ASN A 149 -0.56 -12.49 -3.46
CA ASN A 149 -0.55 -12.97 -4.82
C ASN A 149 -0.74 -14.49 -4.90
N THR A 150 -1.83 -14.95 -5.51
CA THR A 150 -2.18 -16.38 -5.58
C THR A 150 -1.79 -17.06 -6.89
N GLN A 151 -0.96 -16.41 -7.72
CA GLN A 151 -0.46 -16.99 -8.97
C GLN A 151 0.46 -18.19 -8.71
N GLU A 152 0.46 -19.17 -9.63
CA GLU A 152 1.21 -20.43 -9.44
C GLU A 152 2.74 -20.29 -9.55
N ASN A 153 3.24 -19.29 -10.29
CA ASN A 153 4.66 -19.12 -10.61
C ASN A 153 5.21 -17.81 -10.03
N LEU A 154 5.25 -17.71 -8.70
CA LEU A 154 5.82 -16.56 -8.00
C LEU A 154 7.34 -16.58 -8.06
N THR A 155 7.94 -15.39 -8.13
CA THR A 155 9.38 -15.24 -7.85
C THR A 155 9.65 -15.48 -6.36
N ILE A 156 10.92 -15.62 -5.98
CA ILE A 156 11.32 -15.73 -4.56
C ILE A 156 10.88 -14.48 -3.79
N SER A 157 11.09 -13.29 -4.38
CA SER A 157 10.65 -12.03 -3.76
C SER A 157 9.14 -11.99 -3.58
N GLN A 158 8.34 -12.30 -4.60
CA GLN A 158 6.88 -12.35 -4.48
C GLN A 158 6.41 -13.39 -3.45
N SER A 159 7.12 -14.52 -3.34
CA SER A 159 6.82 -15.54 -2.34
C SER A 159 7.15 -15.05 -0.92
N LEU A 160 8.25 -14.32 -0.74
CA LEU A 160 8.63 -13.72 0.53
C LEU A 160 7.66 -12.60 0.93
N ASP A 161 7.28 -11.74 -0.02
CA ASP A 161 6.32 -10.68 0.24
C ASP A 161 4.95 -11.25 0.63
N ASN A 162 4.47 -12.30 -0.05
CA ASN A 162 3.28 -13.04 0.38
C ASN A 162 3.38 -13.56 1.81
N VAL A 163 4.54 -14.06 2.24
CA VAL A 163 4.75 -14.49 3.63
C VAL A 163 4.64 -13.30 4.56
N GLY A 164 5.25 -12.16 4.21
CA GLY A 164 5.13 -10.90 4.93
C GLY A 164 3.66 -10.48 5.09
N ASN A 165 2.92 -10.39 3.97
CA ASN A 165 1.51 -10.03 3.93
C ASN A 165 0.62 -10.98 4.77
N VAL A 166 0.85 -12.29 4.71
CA VAL A 166 0.13 -13.25 5.58
C VAL A 166 0.40 -13.00 7.06
N VAL A 167 1.66 -12.76 7.43
CA VAL A 167 2.02 -12.43 8.82
C VAL A 167 1.35 -11.12 9.25
N GLN A 168 1.32 -10.11 8.38
CA GLN A 168 0.61 -8.84 8.65
C GLN A 168 -0.90 -9.03 8.81
N VAL A 169 -1.54 -9.86 7.98
CA VAL A 169 -2.97 -10.21 8.12
C VAL A 169 -3.24 -10.83 9.49
N ILE A 170 -2.37 -11.73 9.96
CA ILE A 170 -2.51 -12.32 11.30
C ILE A 170 -2.39 -11.24 12.37
N GLY A 171 -1.36 -10.39 12.30
CA GLY A 171 -1.14 -9.34 13.28
C GLY A 171 -2.27 -8.30 13.33
N ASN A 172 -2.76 -7.84 12.16
CA ASN A 172 -3.93 -6.97 12.07
C ASN A 172 -5.19 -7.64 12.60
N GLY A 173 -5.38 -8.94 12.31
CA GLY A 173 -6.50 -9.71 12.83
C GLY A 173 -6.52 -9.76 14.35
N LEU A 174 -5.36 -9.95 14.97
CA LEU A 174 -5.24 -9.91 16.44
C LEU A 174 -5.63 -8.53 17.00
N GLN A 175 -5.19 -7.42 16.40
CA GLN A 175 -5.57 -6.08 16.86
C GLN A 175 -7.07 -5.78 16.67
N VAL A 176 -7.71 -6.28 15.60
CA VAL A 176 -9.16 -6.12 15.38
C VAL A 176 -9.98 -6.81 16.49
N TYR A 177 -9.55 -7.97 16.98
CA TYR A 177 -10.25 -8.71 18.02
C TYR A 177 -9.77 -8.41 19.45
N ALA A 178 -8.73 -7.57 19.60
CA ALA A 178 -8.24 -7.15 20.90
C ALA A 178 -9.30 -6.31 21.63
N ASN A 179 -9.66 -6.72 22.85
CA ASN A 179 -10.56 -5.93 23.69
C ASN A 179 -9.74 -4.93 24.54
N PRO A 180 -9.75 -3.62 24.24
CA PRO A 180 -8.92 -2.65 24.94
C PRO A 180 -9.26 -2.51 26.44
N ASP A 181 -10.46 -2.93 26.86
CA ASP A 181 -10.91 -2.83 28.24
C ASP A 181 -10.38 -3.97 29.13
N THR A 182 -9.61 -4.92 28.57
CA THR A 182 -9.07 -6.06 29.32
C THR A 182 -7.55 -6.13 29.22
N GLU A 183 -6.89 -6.60 30.29
CA GLU A 183 -5.44 -6.82 30.29
C GLU A 183 -5.01 -7.82 29.20
N GLU A 184 -5.83 -8.85 28.96
CA GLU A 184 -5.61 -9.81 27.88
C GLU A 184 -5.70 -9.15 26.51
N GLY A 185 -6.70 -8.29 26.28
CA GLY A 185 -6.83 -7.61 24.99
C GLY A 185 -5.73 -6.59 24.74
N VAL A 186 -5.26 -5.86 25.76
CA VAL A 186 -4.06 -5.01 25.64
C VAL A 186 -2.83 -5.85 25.25
N LEU A 187 -2.66 -7.03 25.84
CA LEU A 187 -1.57 -7.94 25.47
C LEU A 187 -1.73 -8.48 24.03
N VAL A 188 -2.95 -8.85 23.63
CA VAL A 188 -3.26 -9.32 22.26
C VAL A 188 -2.98 -8.21 21.24
N ASN A 189 -3.34 -6.96 21.55
CA ASN A 189 -3.01 -5.81 20.71
C ASN A 189 -1.50 -5.69 20.50
N ALA A 190 -0.72 -5.72 21.58
CA ALA A 190 0.74 -5.67 21.52
C ALA A 190 1.35 -6.82 20.70
N ILE A 191 0.83 -8.06 20.85
CA ILE A 191 1.25 -9.21 20.04
C ILE A 191 0.92 -8.97 18.56
N GLY A 192 -0.27 -8.43 18.28
CA GLY A 192 -0.71 -8.06 16.93
C GLY A 192 0.25 -7.08 16.27
N SER A 193 0.61 -5.99 16.97
CA SER A 193 1.54 -4.97 16.46
C SER A 193 2.94 -5.53 16.22
N TRP A 194 3.49 -6.34 17.12
CA TRP A 194 4.79 -7.00 16.89
C TRP A 194 4.74 -8.01 15.76
N THR A 195 3.62 -8.71 15.58
CA THR A 195 3.43 -9.63 14.46
C THR A 195 3.44 -8.87 13.13
N GLN A 196 2.74 -7.73 13.03
CA GLN A 196 2.81 -6.86 11.85
C GLN A 196 4.21 -6.31 11.59
N ALA A 197 4.93 -5.90 12.64
CA ALA A 197 6.32 -5.45 12.51
C ALA A 197 7.23 -6.52 11.89
N VAL A 198 7.06 -7.79 12.26
CA VAL A 198 7.78 -8.89 11.61
C VAL A 198 7.37 -9.05 10.15
N GLY A 199 6.06 -9.01 9.86
CA GLY A 199 5.55 -9.16 8.50
C GLY A 199 6.03 -8.06 7.56
N THR A 200 6.01 -6.80 7.99
CA THR A 200 6.50 -5.65 7.20
C THR A 200 8.00 -5.66 6.99
N VAL A 201 8.80 -6.13 7.97
CA VAL A 201 10.24 -6.35 7.75
C VAL A 201 10.48 -7.41 6.68
N ILE A 202 9.70 -8.50 6.67
CA ILE A 202 9.81 -9.53 5.62
C ILE A 202 9.47 -8.95 4.24
N SER A 203 8.37 -8.20 4.13
CA SER A 203 7.98 -7.52 2.88
C SER A 203 9.03 -6.51 2.42
N ALA A 204 9.61 -5.70 3.32
CA ALA A 204 10.69 -4.78 3.00
C ALA A 204 11.95 -5.50 2.48
N LEU A 205 12.32 -6.63 3.08
CA LEU A 205 13.41 -7.48 2.60
C LEU A 205 13.11 -8.10 1.23
N ALA A 206 11.84 -8.45 0.98
CA ALA A 206 11.42 -8.98 -0.31
C ALA A 206 11.55 -7.93 -1.43
N ALA A 207 11.23 -6.67 -1.14
CA ALA A 207 11.42 -5.55 -2.07
C ALA A 207 12.91 -5.30 -2.37
N ASP A 208 13.76 -5.32 -1.35
CA ASP A 208 15.21 -5.12 -1.47
C ASP A 208 15.92 -6.24 -2.26
N TYR A 209 15.41 -7.47 -2.20
CA TYR A 209 16.01 -8.64 -2.88
C TYR A 209 16.00 -8.53 -4.43
N ASN A 210 15.17 -7.67 -5.02
CA ASN A 210 15.03 -7.55 -6.48
C ASN A 210 15.95 -6.49 -7.13
N ASP A 211 16.70 -5.70 -6.36
CA ASP A 211 17.71 -4.74 -6.86
C ASP A 211 19.15 -5.30 -6.71
#